data_AF-A0A661DL66-F1
#
_entry.id   AF-A0A661DL66-F1
#
_cell.length_a   1.000
_cell.length_b   1.000
_cell.length_c   1.000
_cell.angle_alpha   90.00
_cell.angle_beta   90.00
_cell.angle_gamma   90.00
#
_symmetry.space_group_name_H-M   'P 1'
#
loop_
_entity.id
_entity.type
_entity.pdbx_description
1 polymer ?
#
loop_
_entity_poly.entity_id
_entity_poly.type
_entity_poly.pdbx_seq_one_letter_code
_entity_poly.pdbx_strand_id
1 'polypeptide(L)'
;MSDKNLLAVLKRRAKLQKLLGTYVRKFNQSSLDYDGKFFPYYNQTRSEDDYGTRTGRLSSDIQQLPKDTGANTDMFDDLIDDLPSVRSLIVPSDGKSFVKRDFSGQEIRVAAHYAEGKILKAYQDDPKMDVHAFVENLIIDMTGIHLNRTPVKMISFLKLYGGGPTVLSKRLGIDIEVARGFFQAYDTALPEFKQLMKDIESISRSGKKIVTWGGRGYDVEIKNGREFYYKLGNILIQGSSADMTKEAMIRYFYHPDRNGDMALTVQDEIVVEVDDEHIDSEIALLKCAMDDIPGWDVPLKSDGCVGKNLAEMKDYE
;
A
#
# COMPACT_ATOMS: atom_id res chain seq x y z
N MET A 1 2.80 -28.99 10.46
CA MET A 1 3.22 -29.21 11.85
C MET A 1 1.95 -29.52 12.64
N SER A 2 1.84 -30.70 13.24
CA SER A 2 0.59 -31.18 13.88
C SER A 2 0.39 -30.66 15.30
N ASP A 3 1.47 -30.27 15.98
CA ASP A 3 1.42 -29.70 17.32
C ASP A 3 1.07 -28.21 17.28
N LYS A 4 -0.16 -27.89 17.70
CA LYS A 4 -0.69 -26.52 17.77
C LYS A 4 0.05 -25.65 18.80
N ASN A 5 0.50 -26.24 19.91
CA ASN A 5 1.17 -25.51 20.98
C ASN A 5 2.58 -25.08 20.53
N LEU A 6 3.32 -26.01 19.93
CA LEU A 6 4.62 -25.71 19.34
C LEU A 6 4.51 -24.63 18.24
N LEU A 7 3.47 -24.70 17.40
CA LEU A 7 3.22 -23.70 16.36
C LEU A 7 3.00 -22.31 16.95
N ALA A 8 2.18 -22.21 18.01
CA ALA A 8 1.91 -20.94 18.68
C ALA A 8 3.19 -20.33 19.30
N VAL A 9 3.99 -21.14 20.00
CA VAL A 9 5.26 -20.67 20.61
C VAL A 9 6.25 -20.20 19.54
N LEU A 10 6.39 -20.93 18.42
CA LEU A 10 7.26 -20.52 17.32
C LEU A 10 6.79 -19.22 16.64
N LYS A 11 5.47 -19.06 16.44
CA LYS A 11 4.89 -17.80 15.94
C LYS A 11 5.21 -16.64 16.88
N ARG A 12 5.07 -16.81 18.20
CA ARG A 12 5.41 -15.78 19.20
C ARG A 12 6.90 -15.42 19.16
N ARG A 13 7.79 -16.41 19.16
CA ARG A 13 9.24 -16.17 19.06
C ARG A 13 9.58 -15.38 17.80
N ALA A 14 9.03 -15.75 16.65
CA ALA A 14 9.29 -15.05 15.39
C ALA A 14 8.81 -13.58 15.43
N LYS A 15 7.64 -13.33 16.03
CA LYS A 15 7.11 -11.98 16.22
C LYS A 15 7.98 -11.13 17.14
N LEU A 16 8.40 -11.66 18.29
CA LEU A 16 9.32 -11.00 19.23
C LEU A 16 10.68 -10.72 18.59
N GLN A 17 11.22 -11.69 17.85
CA GLN A 17 12.49 -11.53 17.15
C GLN A 17 12.41 -10.40 16.11
N LYS A 18 11.31 -10.31 15.36
CA LYS A 18 11.07 -9.21 14.43
C LYS A 18 10.90 -7.88 15.17
N LEU A 19 10.11 -7.85 16.24
CA LEU A 19 9.88 -6.65 17.06
C LEU A 19 11.20 -6.07 17.58
N LEU A 20 12.00 -6.90 18.26
CA LEU A 20 13.26 -6.50 18.86
C LEU A 20 14.34 -6.20 17.82
N GLY A 21 14.50 -7.09 16.84
CA GLY A 21 15.59 -7.02 15.87
C GLY A 21 15.37 -5.99 14.78
N THR A 22 14.14 -5.84 14.28
CA THR A 22 13.83 -4.92 13.18
C THR A 22 13.54 -3.52 13.67
N TYR A 23 12.90 -3.35 14.84
CA TYR A 23 12.40 -2.04 15.30
C TYR A 23 13.07 -1.58 16.59
N VAL A 24 12.76 -2.21 17.74
CA VAL A 24 13.09 -1.66 19.08
C VAL A 24 14.59 -1.40 19.26
N ARG A 25 15.46 -2.34 18.88
CA ARG A 25 16.91 -2.14 19.02
C ARG A 25 17.43 -1.02 18.12
N LYS A 26 16.87 -0.87 16.92
CA LYS A 26 17.26 0.20 16.00
C LYS A 26 16.81 1.57 16.50
N PHE A 27 15.57 1.67 16.97
CA PHE A 27 15.04 2.90 17.54
C PHE A 27 15.81 3.31 18.78
N ASN A 28 16.12 2.37 19.68
CA ASN A 28 16.93 2.64 20.85
C ASN A 28 18.35 3.09 20.49
N GLN A 29 18.99 2.42 19.52
CA GLN A 29 20.32 2.83 19.06
C GLN A 29 20.29 4.24 18.47
N SER A 30 19.33 4.53 17.58
CA SER A 30 19.15 5.88 17.01
C SER A 30 18.87 6.92 18.10
N SER A 31 18.03 6.59 19.08
CA SER A 31 17.74 7.47 20.22
C SER A 31 19.00 7.81 21.01
N LEU A 32 19.94 6.86 21.17
CA LEU A 32 21.22 7.11 21.86
C LEU A 32 22.16 7.96 20.99
N ASP A 33 22.19 7.70 19.68
CA ASP A 33 23.10 8.36 18.75
C ASP A 33 22.66 9.79 18.41
N TYR A 34 21.36 10.08 18.51
CA TYR A 34 20.75 11.32 18.02
C TYR A 34 19.81 12.00 19.02
N ASP A 35 20.11 11.89 20.32
CA ASP A 35 19.42 12.62 21.40
C ASP A 35 17.89 12.46 21.33
N GLY A 36 17.43 11.21 21.34
CA GLY A 36 16.01 10.85 21.29
C GLY A 36 15.40 10.83 19.88
N LYS A 37 16.13 11.22 18.83
CA LYS A 37 15.61 11.29 17.46
C LYS A 37 15.83 10.00 16.66
N PHE A 38 14.90 9.77 15.73
CA PHE A 38 14.99 8.70 14.75
C PHE A 38 15.06 9.26 13.34
N PHE A 39 16.13 8.96 12.61
CA PHE A 39 16.35 9.39 11.24
C PHE A 39 16.24 8.19 10.28
N PRO A 40 15.05 7.94 9.70
CA PRO A 40 14.89 6.86 8.72
C PRO A 40 15.77 7.10 7.50
N TYR A 41 16.32 6.02 6.95
CA TYR A 41 17.05 6.08 5.71
C TYR A 41 16.12 5.74 4.54
N TYR A 42 16.13 6.56 3.49
CA TYR A 42 15.35 6.33 2.27
C TYR A 42 16.26 6.07 1.07
N ASN A 43 16.06 4.92 0.43
CA ASN A 43 16.75 4.58 -0.80
C ASN A 43 15.86 4.95 -1.98
N GLN A 44 16.40 5.76 -2.87
CA GLN A 44 15.70 6.20 -4.07
C GLN A 44 15.93 5.26 -5.26
N THR A 45 17.09 4.63 -5.32
CA THR A 45 17.50 3.72 -6.40
C THR A 45 17.80 2.32 -5.85
N ARG A 46 17.71 1.32 -6.73
CA ARG A 46 18.16 -0.04 -6.40
C ARG A 46 19.69 -0.08 -6.49
N SER A 47 20.34 -0.48 -5.42
CA SER A 47 21.78 -0.73 -5.35
C SER A 47 22.16 -2.04 -6.04
N GLU A 48 23.47 -2.22 -6.25
CA GLU A 48 24.05 -3.42 -6.84
C GLU A 48 23.85 -4.66 -5.94
N ASP A 49 23.76 -4.48 -4.63
CA ASP A 49 23.53 -5.54 -3.63
C ASP A 49 22.04 -5.92 -3.46
N ASP A 50 21.22 -5.61 -4.46
CA ASP A 50 19.76 -5.85 -4.47
C ASP A 50 18.98 -5.12 -3.34
N TYR A 51 19.54 -4.02 -2.83
CA TYR A 51 18.88 -3.16 -1.87
C TYR A 51 18.12 -2.05 -2.61
N GLY A 52 16.88 -1.73 -2.25
CA GLY A 52 16.03 -0.80 -3.01
C GLY A 52 14.97 -1.48 -3.88
N THR A 53 14.17 -0.71 -4.62
CA THR A 53 13.01 -1.23 -5.37
C THR A 53 13.17 -1.10 -6.87
N ARG A 54 12.57 -2.02 -7.62
CA ARG A 54 12.53 -1.97 -9.10
C ARG A 54 11.40 -1.08 -9.60
N THR A 55 10.35 -0.87 -8.81
CA THR A 55 9.16 -0.13 -9.23
C THR A 55 9.28 1.38 -9.05
N GLY A 56 10.38 1.85 -8.43
CA GLY A 56 10.59 3.25 -8.13
C GLY A 56 9.97 3.69 -6.80
N ARG A 57 9.40 2.76 -6.02
CA ARG A 57 9.09 3.00 -4.61
C ARG A 57 10.36 3.35 -3.84
N LEU A 58 10.24 4.24 -2.86
CA LEU A 58 11.29 4.39 -1.85
C LEU A 58 11.32 3.10 -1.01
N SER A 59 12.52 2.61 -0.69
CA SER A 59 12.67 1.62 0.37
C SER A 59 13.31 2.27 1.58
N SER A 60 12.75 1.99 2.75
CA SER A 60 13.28 2.47 4.01
C SER A 60 13.43 1.34 5.01
N ASP A 61 14.26 1.58 6.02
CA ASP A 61 14.32 0.77 7.22
C ASP A 61 13.12 1.00 8.15
N ILE A 62 12.37 2.11 7.97
CA ILE A 62 10.99 2.26 8.45
C ILE A 62 10.02 1.66 7.42
N GLN A 63 10.04 0.34 7.27
CA GLN A 63 8.97 -0.37 6.54
C GLN A 63 7.66 -0.28 7.32
N GLN A 64 6.51 -0.54 6.67
CA GLN A 64 5.18 -0.55 7.29
C GLN A 64 5.25 -1.07 8.73
N LEU A 65 5.19 -0.13 9.68
CA LEU A 65 5.14 -0.46 11.09
C LEU A 65 3.82 -1.20 11.29
N PRO A 66 3.83 -2.40 11.90
CA PRO A 66 2.60 -3.13 12.17
C PRO A 66 1.60 -2.17 12.82
N LYS A 67 0.43 -1.96 12.19
CA LYS A 67 -0.64 -1.11 12.75
C LYS A 67 -1.04 -1.64 14.13
N ASP A 68 -1.03 -2.96 14.30
CA ASP A 68 -1.29 -3.64 15.56
C ASP A 68 -0.25 -4.73 15.90
N THR A 69 -0.01 -4.90 17.20
CA THR A 69 0.65 -6.07 17.80
C THR A 69 -0.34 -7.17 18.24
N GLY A 70 -1.62 -7.12 17.89
CA GLY A 70 -2.63 -8.21 18.10
C GLY A 70 -3.84 -7.97 17.17
N ALA A 71 -4.65 -8.92 16.70
CA ALA A 71 -4.86 -10.32 17.00
C ALA A 71 -4.85 -11.11 15.69
N ASN A 72 -4.24 -12.29 15.69
CA ASN A 72 -4.44 -13.26 14.61
C ASN A 72 -5.15 -14.41 15.31
N THR A 73 -6.44 -14.56 15.03
CA THR A 73 -7.41 -15.48 15.64
C THR A 73 -6.91 -16.93 15.69
N ASP A 74 -6.03 -17.22 16.64
CA ASP A 74 -5.53 -18.54 16.99
C ASP A 74 -5.56 -18.63 18.52
N MET A 75 -5.79 -19.83 19.06
CA MET A 75 -6.12 -20.17 20.47
C MET A 75 -5.10 -19.74 21.58
N PHE A 76 -4.18 -18.81 21.31
CA PHE A 76 -3.15 -18.32 22.24
C PHE A 76 -2.97 -16.78 22.18
N ASP A 77 -3.99 -16.03 21.74
CA ASP A 77 -3.98 -14.55 21.70
C ASP A 77 -3.70 -13.92 23.09
N ASP A 78 -4.09 -14.56 24.20
CA ASP A 78 -3.82 -14.11 25.57
C ASP A 78 -2.32 -13.97 25.91
N LEU A 79 -1.44 -14.59 25.12
CA LEU A 79 0.02 -14.49 25.26
C LEU A 79 0.63 -13.38 24.37
N ILE A 80 -0.15 -12.78 23.47
CA ILE A 80 0.30 -11.83 22.44
C ILE A 80 -0.10 -10.39 22.79
N ASP A 81 -1.18 -10.20 23.56
CA ASP A 81 -1.84 -8.90 23.76
C ASP A 81 -1.03 -7.83 24.50
N ASP A 82 0.00 -8.19 25.28
CA ASP A 82 0.77 -7.21 26.09
C ASP A 82 1.92 -6.51 25.34
N LEU A 83 2.14 -6.77 24.04
CA LEU A 83 3.27 -6.15 23.35
C LEU A 83 2.93 -4.72 22.91
N PRO A 84 3.68 -3.69 23.34
CA PRO A 84 3.40 -2.31 22.96
C PRO A 84 3.58 -2.11 21.45
N SER A 85 2.74 -1.28 20.85
CA SER A 85 2.86 -0.91 19.45
C SER A 85 4.16 -0.14 19.22
N VAL A 86 5.00 -0.58 18.27
CA VAL A 86 6.22 0.18 17.92
C VAL A 86 5.90 1.57 17.39
N ARG A 87 4.67 1.79 16.89
CA ARG A 87 4.20 3.09 16.42
C ARG A 87 4.03 4.08 17.59
N SER A 88 3.77 3.60 18.82
CA SER A 88 3.61 4.49 19.98
C SER A 88 4.94 5.04 20.49
N LEU A 89 6.06 4.46 20.07
CA LEU A 89 7.41 4.93 20.41
C LEU A 89 7.88 6.09 19.55
N ILE A 90 7.18 6.40 18.46
CA ILE A 90 7.50 7.50 17.56
C ILE A 90 6.52 8.63 17.85
N VAL A 91 7.05 9.68 18.47
CA VAL A 91 6.33 10.88 18.91
C VAL A 91 6.91 12.11 18.19
N PRO A 92 6.11 13.15 17.94
CA PRO A 92 6.63 14.42 17.46
C PRO A 92 7.41 15.13 18.57
N SER A 93 8.16 16.15 18.20
CA SER A 93 8.84 17.07 19.10
C SER A 93 7.84 17.80 20.01
N ASP A 94 8.33 18.28 21.16
CA ASP A 94 7.51 19.02 22.11
C ASP A 94 6.80 20.22 21.46
N GLY A 95 5.50 20.39 21.75
CA GLY A 95 4.66 21.45 21.15
C GLY A 95 4.14 21.16 19.73
N LYS A 96 4.49 20.00 19.16
CA LYS A 96 4.11 19.60 17.81
C LYS A 96 3.16 18.41 17.77
N SER A 97 2.57 18.19 16.60
CA SER A 97 1.72 17.05 16.26
C SER A 97 2.14 16.43 14.94
N PHE A 98 1.84 15.14 14.77
CA PHE A 98 1.87 14.54 13.44
C PHE A 98 0.56 14.80 12.71
N VAL A 99 0.67 15.33 11.50
CA VAL A 99 -0.39 15.41 10.50
C VAL A 99 -0.07 14.39 9.41
N LYS A 100 -1.05 13.56 9.06
CA LYS A 100 -0.86 12.47 8.11
C LYS A 100 -1.98 12.45 7.09
N ARG A 101 -1.66 12.12 5.85
CA ARG A 101 -2.65 11.69 4.86
C ARG A 101 -2.20 10.42 4.14
N ASP A 102 -3.18 9.56 3.81
CA ASP A 102 -3.00 8.28 3.12
C ASP A 102 -3.93 8.22 1.90
N PHE A 103 -3.43 7.81 0.73
CA PHE A 103 -4.26 7.73 -0.47
C PHE A 103 -5.36 6.67 -0.33
N SER A 104 -6.61 7.08 -0.52
CA SER A 104 -7.77 6.20 -0.48
C SER A 104 -7.82 5.32 -1.73
N GLY A 105 -7.47 4.03 -1.59
CA GLY A 105 -7.52 3.07 -2.69
C GLY A 105 -6.52 3.36 -3.81
N GLN A 106 -5.31 3.85 -3.48
CA GLN A 106 -4.30 4.32 -4.45
C GLN A 106 -4.15 3.38 -5.66
N GLU A 107 -3.78 2.12 -5.43
CA GLU A 107 -3.43 1.21 -6.53
C GLU A 107 -4.62 0.82 -7.39
N ILE A 108 -5.82 0.73 -6.82
CA ILE A 108 -7.02 0.43 -7.62
C ILE A 108 -7.47 1.64 -8.43
N ARG A 109 -7.27 2.87 -7.95
CA ARG A 109 -7.46 4.10 -8.73
C ARG A 109 -6.48 4.14 -9.90
N VAL A 110 -5.19 3.91 -9.63
CA VAL A 110 -4.16 3.84 -10.67
C VAL A 110 -4.49 2.75 -11.69
N ALA A 111 -4.92 1.57 -11.24
CA ALA A 111 -5.32 0.50 -12.15
C ALA A 111 -6.56 0.88 -12.98
N ALA A 112 -7.55 1.56 -12.39
CA ALA A 112 -8.74 2.03 -13.09
C ALA A 112 -8.43 3.13 -14.11
N HIS A 113 -7.44 3.99 -13.86
CA HIS A 113 -6.96 4.95 -14.86
C HIS A 113 -6.44 4.24 -16.11
N TYR A 114 -5.63 3.18 -15.96
CA TYR A 114 -5.09 2.45 -17.11
C TYR A 114 -6.07 1.47 -17.76
N ALA A 115 -6.91 0.81 -16.98
CA ALA A 115 -7.88 -0.16 -17.48
C ALA A 115 -9.13 0.50 -18.05
N GLU A 116 -9.40 1.74 -17.65
CA GLU A 116 -10.67 2.43 -17.84
C GLU A 116 -11.84 1.59 -17.28
N GLY A 117 -13.05 1.76 -17.82
CA GLY A 117 -14.17 0.85 -17.53
C GLY A 117 -14.99 1.22 -16.29
N LYS A 118 -15.51 0.19 -15.60
CA LYS A 118 -16.58 0.35 -14.62
C LYS A 118 -16.10 1.00 -13.34
N ILE A 119 -14.92 0.62 -12.85
CA ILE A 119 -14.35 1.21 -11.62
C ILE A 119 -14.00 2.68 -11.84
N LEU A 120 -13.46 3.03 -13.01
CA LEU A 120 -13.16 4.43 -13.33
C LEU A 120 -14.43 5.29 -13.27
N LYS A 121 -15.49 4.87 -13.97
CA LYS A 121 -16.78 5.58 -13.97
C LYS A 121 -17.37 5.69 -12.56
N ALA A 122 -17.35 4.60 -11.80
CA ALA A 122 -17.88 4.61 -10.44
C ALA A 122 -17.12 5.59 -9.52
N TYR A 123 -15.80 5.75 -9.68
CA TYR A 123 -15.05 6.77 -8.95
C TYR A 123 -15.33 8.19 -9.46
N GLN A 124 -15.58 8.37 -10.75
CA GLN A 124 -15.97 9.67 -11.31
C GLN A 124 -17.35 10.11 -10.78
N ASP A 125 -18.27 9.17 -10.60
CA ASP A 125 -19.61 9.41 -10.05
C ASP A 125 -19.56 9.66 -8.53
N ASP A 126 -18.80 8.83 -7.79
CA ASP A 126 -18.58 8.99 -6.35
C ASP A 126 -17.10 8.76 -5.99
N PRO A 127 -16.32 9.83 -5.83
CA PRO A 127 -14.90 9.71 -5.48
C PRO A 127 -14.64 9.04 -4.13
N LYS A 128 -15.63 9.00 -3.21
CA LYS A 128 -15.51 8.38 -1.88
C LYS A 128 -16.11 6.97 -1.82
N MET A 129 -16.52 6.38 -2.96
CA MET A 129 -17.15 5.07 -2.97
C MET A 129 -16.27 3.96 -2.36
N ASP A 130 -16.91 3.00 -1.69
CA ASP A 130 -16.25 1.76 -1.28
C ASP A 130 -16.13 0.82 -2.49
N VAL A 131 -14.96 0.86 -3.14
CA VAL A 131 -14.66 0.03 -4.30
C VAL A 131 -14.82 -1.47 -4.04
N HIS A 132 -14.59 -1.95 -2.82
CA HIS A 132 -14.73 -3.37 -2.53
C HIS A 132 -16.20 -3.77 -2.49
N ALA A 133 -17.05 -2.94 -1.87
CA ALA A 133 -18.50 -3.14 -1.88
C ALA A 133 -19.07 -3.02 -3.31
N PHE A 134 -18.58 -2.06 -4.10
CA PHE A 134 -18.94 -1.93 -5.50
C PHE A 134 -18.62 -3.19 -6.30
N VAL A 135 -17.40 -3.72 -6.18
CA VAL A 135 -16.98 -4.94 -6.89
C VAL A 135 -17.73 -6.18 -6.40
N GLU A 136 -18.02 -6.28 -5.10
CA GLU A 136 -18.86 -7.34 -4.53
C GLU A 136 -20.24 -7.38 -5.18
N ASN A 137 -20.94 -6.24 -5.20
CA ASN A 137 -22.26 -6.12 -5.83
C ASN A 137 -22.19 -6.44 -7.33
N LEU A 138 -21.17 -5.96 -8.02
CA LEU A 138 -21.00 -6.22 -9.45
C LEU A 138 -20.79 -7.72 -9.76
N ILE A 139 -20.06 -8.44 -8.91
CA ILE A 139 -19.87 -9.88 -9.05
C ILE A 139 -21.19 -10.62 -8.82
N ILE A 140 -21.95 -10.23 -7.79
CA ILE A 140 -23.26 -10.79 -7.48
C ILE A 140 -24.21 -10.60 -8.68
N ASP A 141 -24.32 -9.37 -9.19
CA ASP A 141 -25.23 -9.03 -10.28
C ASP A 141 -24.90 -9.78 -11.58
N MET A 142 -23.60 -9.98 -11.88
CA MET A 142 -23.14 -10.57 -13.14
C MET A 142 -23.10 -12.11 -13.11
N THR A 143 -22.98 -12.72 -11.93
CA THR A 143 -22.68 -14.17 -11.82
C THR A 143 -23.54 -14.92 -10.82
N GLY A 144 -24.29 -14.22 -9.96
CA GLY A 144 -25.02 -14.81 -8.85
C GLY A 144 -24.14 -15.36 -7.72
N ILE A 145 -22.81 -15.19 -7.80
CA ILE A 145 -21.88 -15.68 -6.79
C ILE A 145 -21.74 -14.63 -5.70
N HIS A 146 -22.07 -15.01 -4.47
CA HIS A 146 -21.87 -14.19 -3.29
C HIS A 146 -20.44 -14.35 -2.76
N LEU A 147 -19.67 -13.26 -2.85
CA LEU A 147 -18.32 -13.19 -2.29
C LEU A 147 -18.29 -12.12 -1.20
N ASN A 148 -18.01 -12.53 0.04
CA ASN A 148 -17.80 -11.55 1.10
C ASN A 148 -16.60 -10.64 0.77
N ARG A 149 -16.58 -9.44 1.35
CA ARG A 149 -15.52 -8.42 1.21
C ARG A 149 -14.08 -8.97 1.25
N THR A 150 -13.78 -9.92 2.14
CA THR A 150 -12.41 -10.46 2.32
C THR A 150 -11.89 -11.16 1.05
N PRO A 151 -12.58 -12.18 0.49
CA PRO A 151 -12.26 -12.73 -0.82
C PRO A 151 -12.12 -11.70 -1.93
N VAL A 152 -13.05 -10.74 -2.04
CA VAL A 152 -13.02 -9.69 -3.08
C VAL A 152 -11.74 -8.86 -2.99
N LYS A 153 -11.43 -8.33 -1.80
CA LYS A 153 -10.20 -7.56 -1.55
C LYS A 153 -8.95 -8.37 -1.89
N MET A 154 -8.93 -9.65 -1.54
CA MET A 154 -7.79 -10.53 -1.84
C MET A 154 -7.65 -10.80 -3.34
N ILE A 155 -8.74 -10.98 -4.07
CA ILE A 155 -8.70 -11.18 -5.52
C ILE A 155 -8.22 -9.91 -6.22
N SER A 156 -8.75 -8.73 -5.86
CA SER A 156 -8.28 -7.45 -6.39
C SER A 156 -6.77 -7.30 -6.18
N PHE A 157 -6.29 -7.56 -4.96
CA PHE A 157 -4.86 -7.53 -4.68
C PHE A 157 -4.08 -8.57 -5.51
N LEU A 158 -4.51 -9.83 -5.55
CA LEU A 158 -3.80 -10.83 -6.34
C LEU A 158 -3.77 -10.48 -7.83
N LYS A 159 -4.85 -9.95 -8.40
CA LYS A 159 -4.90 -9.54 -9.80
C LYS A 159 -3.94 -8.38 -10.10
N LEU A 160 -3.90 -7.37 -9.25
CA LEU A 160 -2.96 -6.23 -9.40
C LEU A 160 -1.51 -6.67 -9.29
N TYR A 161 -1.23 -7.66 -8.43
CA TYR A 161 0.14 -8.08 -8.11
C TYR A 161 0.63 -9.33 -8.85
N GLY A 162 -0.16 -9.89 -9.77
CA GLY A 162 0.21 -11.09 -10.54
C GLY A 162 0.09 -12.41 -9.78
N GLY A 163 -0.69 -12.43 -8.70
CA GLY A 163 -1.10 -13.63 -7.97
C GLY A 163 -2.30 -14.32 -8.62
N GLY A 164 -2.41 -15.64 -8.41
CA GLY A 164 -3.46 -16.46 -9.02
C GLY A 164 -4.30 -17.27 -8.01
N PRO A 165 -5.21 -18.12 -8.51
CA PRO A 165 -6.12 -18.94 -7.69
C PRO A 165 -5.41 -19.80 -6.64
N THR A 166 -4.20 -20.30 -6.93
CA THR A 166 -3.40 -21.09 -5.99
C THR A 166 -3.03 -20.32 -4.73
N VAL A 167 -2.74 -19.03 -4.86
CA VAL A 167 -2.41 -18.18 -3.70
C VAL A 167 -3.66 -17.87 -2.89
N LEU A 168 -4.78 -17.62 -3.58
CA LEU A 168 -6.08 -17.38 -2.94
C LEU A 168 -6.53 -18.60 -2.13
N SER A 169 -6.50 -19.79 -2.74
CA SER A 169 -6.85 -21.07 -2.09
C SER A 169 -6.06 -21.28 -0.80
N LYS A 170 -4.73 -21.11 -0.84
CA LYS A 170 -3.88 -21.25 0.35
C LYS A 170 -4.18 -20.23 1.44
N ARG A 171 -4.44 -18.98 1.09
CA ARG A 171 -4.69 -17.91 2.08
C ARG A 171 -6.08 -18.02 2.70
N LEU A 172 -7.09 -18.47 1.95
CA LEU A 172 -8.46 -18.64 2.43
C LEU A 172 -8.75 -20.03 3.00
N GLY A 173 -7.86 -21.00 2.79
CA GLY A 173 -8.11 -22.39 3.20
C GLY A 173 -9.24 -23.07 2.41
N ILE A 174 -9.48 -22.63 1.17
CA ILE A 174 -10.55 -23.14 0.29
C ILE A 174 -9.98 -24.04 -0.80
N ASP A 175 -10.84 -24.86 -1.39
CA ASP A 175 -10.48 -25.69 -2.55
C ASP A 175 -10.01 -24.83 -3.75
N ILE A 176 -9.09 -25.38 -4.53
CA ILE A 176 -8.52 -24.69 -5.69
C ILE A 176 -9.55 -24.40 -6.79
N GLU A 177 -10.54 -25.28 -6.98
CA GLU A 177 -11.62 -25.08 -7.95
C GLU A 177 -12.55 -23.94 -7.51
N VAL A 178 -12.84 -23.84 -6.21
CA VAL A 178 -13.60 -22.70 -5.65
C VAL A 178 -12.84 -21.39 -5.89
N ALA A 179 -11.54 -21.37 -5.60
CA ALA A 179 -10.70 -20.20 -5.85
C ALA A 179 -10.65 -19.82 -7.34
N ARG A 180 -10.65 -20.79 -8.26
CA ARG A 180 -10.74 -20.54 -9.71
C ARG A 180 -12.09 -19.95 -10.11
N GLY A 181 -13.18 -20.47 -9.56
CA GLY A 181 -14.53 -19.93 -9.78
C GLY A 181 -14.62 -18.46 -9.36
N PHE A 182 -14.04 -18.10 -8.22
CA PHE A 182 -14.03 -16.70 -7.75
C PHE A 182 -13.21 -15.78 -8.67
N PHE A 183 -12.06 -16.24 -9.16
CA PHE A 183 -11.27 -15.49 -10.14
C PHE A 183 -12.03 -15.29 -11.46
N GLN A 184 -12.76 -16.31 -11.92
CA GLN A 184 -13.56 -16.23 -13.14
C GLN A 184 -14.72 -15.24 -12.96
N ALA A 185 -15.39 -15.26 -11.81
CA ALA A 185 -16.46 -14.34 -11.51
C ALA A 185 -15.98 -12.87 -11.51
N TYR A 186 -14.80 -12.62 -10.92
CA TYR A 186 -14.14 -11.33 -10.95
C TYR A 186 -13.80 -10.89 -12.39
N ASP A 187 -13.24 -11.79 -13.21
CA ASP A 187 -12.91 -11.48 -14.61
C ASP A 187 -14.15 -11.20 -15.47
N THR A 188 -15.27 -11.85 -15.16
CA THR A 188 -16.57 -11.56 -15.80
C THR A 188 -17.11 -10.19 -15.38
N ALA A 189 -16.99 -9.85 -14.10
CA ALA A 189 -17.42 -8.56 -13.57
C ALA A 189 -16.59 -7.40 -14.13
N LEU A 190 -15.27 -7.58 -14.22
CA LEU A 190 -14.30 -6.54 -14.57
C LEU A 190 -13.35 -6.98 -15.71
N PRO A 191 -13.86 -7.21 -16.93
CA PRO A 191 -13.06 -7.66 -18.06
C PRO A 191 -11.96 -6.68 -18.48
N GLU A 192 -12.12 -5.39 -18.16
CA GLU A 192 -11.17 -4.31 -18.47
C GLU A 192 -9.76 -4.57 -17.92
N PHE A 193 -9.62 -5.10 -16.70
CA PHE A 193 -8.30 -5.41 -16.13
C PHE A 193 -7.62 -6.57 -16.86
N LYS A 194 -8.40 -7.54 -17.33
CA LYS A 194 -7.88 -8.64 -18.14
C LYS A 194 -7.43 -8.13 -19.51
N GLN A 195 -8.16 -7.18 -20.08
CA GLN A 195 -7.79 -6.55 -21.35
C GLN A 195 -6.50 -5.72 -21.20
N LEU A 196 -6.40 -4.89 -20.16
CA LEU A 196 -5.19 -4.13 -19.85
C LEU A 196 -3.94 -5.02 -19.79
N MET A 197 -4.01 -6.16 -19.11
CA MET A 197 -2.87 -7.10 -19.01
C MET A 197 -2.45 -7.66 -20.38
N LYS A 198 -3.40 -7.93 -21.28
CA LYS A 198 -3.10 -8.37 -22.65
C LYS A 198 -2.47 -7.26 -23.48
N ASP A 199 -2.95 -6.03 -23.32
CA ASP A 199 -2.44 -4.87 -24.07
C ASP A 199 -1.00 -4.55 -23.65
N ILE A 200 -0.71 -4.61 -22.35
CA ILE A 200 0.65 -4.49 -21.79
C ILE A 200 1.57 -5.56 -22.39
N GLU A 201 1.14 -6.82 -22.42
CA GLU A 201 1.94 -7.89 -23.03
C GLU A 201 2.17 -7.63 -24.53
N SER A 202 1.15 -7.20 -25.25
CA SER A 202 1.24 -6.89 -26.68
C SER A 202 2.23 -5.75 -26.98
N ILE A 203 2.15 -4.66 -26.22
CA ILE A 203 3.07 -3.51 -26.30
C ILE A 203 4.51 -4.00 -26.08
N SER A 204 4.74 -4.78 -25.03
CA SER A 204 6.07 -5.29 -24.73
C SER A 204 6.61 -6.23 -25.81
N ARG A 205 5.77 -7.12 -26.37
CA ARG A 205 6.14 -8.00 -27.48
C ARG A 205 6.47 -7.26 -28.78
N SER A 206 5.92 -6.06 -28.98
CA SER A 206 6.27 -5.19 -30.10
C SER A 206 7.65 -4.50 -29.95
N GLY A 207 8.36 -4.75 -28.86
CA GLY A 207 9.65 -4.12 -28.54
C GLY A 207 9.53 -2.73 -27.90
N LYS A 208 8.32 -2.32 -27.51
CA LYS A 208 8.09 -1.05 -26.79
C LYS A 208 8.16 -1.28 -25.29
N LYS A 209 8.69 -0.30 -24.56
CA LYS A 209 8.72 -0.31 -23.09
C LYS A 209 7.34 0.01 -22.53
N ILE A 210 7.06 -0.57 -21.37
CA ILE A 210 5.93 -0.13 -20.55
C ILE A 210 6.39 1.08 -19.75
N VAL A 211 5.62 2.16 -19.79
CA VAL A 211 5.99 3.45 -19.20
C VAL A 211 5.01 3.77 -18.09
N THR A 212 5.51 4.03 -16.88
CA THR A 212 4.69 4.49 -15.75
C THR A 212 4.22 5.92 -15.95
N TRP A 213 3.24 6.37 -15.17
CA TRP A 213 2.72 7.74 -15.22
C TRP A 213 3.84 8.80 -15.12
N GLY A 214 4.82 8.60 -14.23
CA GLY A 214 5.98 9.50 -14.08
C GLY A 214 7.09 9.29 -15.12
N GLY A 215 6.87 8.47 -16.15
CA GLY A 215 7.79 8.32 -17.29
C GLY A 215 8.87 7.25 -17.16
N ARG A 216 8.86 6.38 -16.14
CA ARG A 216 9.84 5.28 -16.06
C ARG A 216 9.51 4.17 -17.05
N GLY A 217 10.46 3.87 -17.93
CA GLY A 217 10.36 2.79 -18.90
C GLY A 217 10.87 1.43 -18.38
N TYR A 218 10.10 0.38 -18.66
CA TYR A 218 10.39 -0.99 -18.24
C TYR A 218 10.38 -1.96 -19.42
N ASP A 219 11.43 -2.76 -19.51
CA ASP A 219 11.53 -3.91 -20.39
C ASP A 219 10.99 -5.18 -19.70
N VAL A 220 10.60 -6.18 -20.48
CA VAL A 220 10.23 -7.49 -19.93
C VAL A 220 11.42 -8.10 -19.19
N GLU A 221 11.18 -8.62 -17.99
CA GLU A 221 12.22 -9.37 -17.30
C GLU A 221 12.45 -10.70 -18.01
N ILE A 222 13.71 -11.00 -18.33
CA ILE A 222 14.15 -12.27 -18.89
C ILE A 222 15.02 -12.98 -17.85
N LYS A 223 14.62 -14.18 -17.43
CA LYS A 223 15.42 -15.03 -16.53
C LYS A 223 15.51 -16.43 -17.09
N ASN A 224 16.73 -16.92 -17.31
CA ASN A 224 17.00 -18.23 -17.90
C ASN A 224 16.28 -18.44 -19.24
N GLY A 225 16.26 -17.41 -20.10
CA GLY A 225 15.58 -17.44 -21.40
C GLY A 225 14.05 -17.37 -21.33
N ARG A 226 13.45 -17.32 -20.13
CA ARG A 226 12.01 -17.15 -19.95
C ARG A 226 11.65 -15.68 -19.75
N GLU A 227 10.65 -15.22 -20.48
CA GLU A 227 10.06 -13.89 -20.36
C GLU A 227 8.94 -13.86 -19.31
N PHE A 228 8.87 -12.78 -18.53
CA PHE A 228 7.94 -12.64 -17.40
C PHE A 228 6.96 -11.47 -17.59
N TYR A 229 6.18 -11.49 -18.68
CA TYR A 229 5.22 -10.41 -19.02
C TYR A 229 4.20 -10.09 -17.92
N TYR A 230 3.73 -11.10 -17.18
CA TYR A 230 2.76 -10.89 -16.09
C TYR A 230 3.26 -9.93 -15.00
N LYS A 231 4.57 -9.69 -14.90
CA LYS A 231 5.15 -8.73 -13.95
C LYS A 231 4.98 -7.27 -14.41
N LEU A 232 4.84 -7.03 -15.71
CA LEU A 232 4.77 -5.68 -16.27
C LEU A 232 3.53 -4.92 -15.83
N GLY A 233 2.38 -5.60 -15.70
CA GLY A 233 1.16 -4.98 -15.16
C GLY A 233 1.31 -4.51 -13.72
N ASN A 234 1.91 -5.35 -12.87
CA ASN A 234 2.25 -4.97 -11.49
C ASN A 234 3.21 -3.77 -11.49
N ILE A 235 4.26 -3.80 -12.32
CA ILE A 235 5.22 -2.71 -12.44
C ILE A 235 4.54 -1.41 -12.88
N LEU A 236 3.64 -1.45 -13.86
CA LEU A 236 2.91 -0.28 -14.33
C LEU A 236 2.10 0.34 -13.19
N ILE A 237 1.32 -0.46 -12.48
CA ILE A 237 0.39 0.02 -11.44
C ILE A 237 1.18 0.47 -10.21
N GLN A 238 2.07 -0.37 -9.69
CA GLN A 238 2.86 -0.06 -8.51
C GLN A 238 3.84 1.09 -8.77
N GLY A 239 4.46 1.12 -9.95
CA GLY A 239 5.39 2.17 -10.32
C GLY A 239 4.71 3.51 -10.48
N SER A 240 3.54 3.55 -11.11
CA SER A 240 2.76 4.79 -11.24
C SER A 240 2.18 5.24 -9.90
N SER A 241 1.86 4.31 -9.00
CA SER A 241 1.51 4.63 -7.61
C SER A 241 2.69 5.25 -6.85
N ALA A 242 3.91 4.75 -7.08
CA ALA A 242 5.12 5.36 -6.52
C ALA A 242 5.40 6.74 -7.09
N ASP A 243 5.08 6.96 -8.38
CA ASP A 243 5.15 8.29 -9.01
C ASP A 243 4.18 9.26 -8.37
N MET A 244 2.93 8.83 -8.16
CA MET A 244 1.89 9.60 -7.49
C MET A 244 2.31 10.04 -6.08
N THR A 245 2.83 9.12 -5.24
CA THR A 245 3.33 9.51 -3.91
C THR A 245 4.49 10.49 -4.00
N LYS A 246 5.46 10.24 -4.89
CA LYS A 246 6.62 11.14 -5.04
C LYS A 246 6.20 12.53 -5.52
N GLU A 247 5.24 12.60 -6.42
CA GLU A 247 4.67 13.87 -6.87
C GLU A 247 3.97 14.60 -5.72
N ALA A 248 3.16 13.90 -4.90
CA ALA A 248 2.57 14.49 -3.70
C ALA A 248 3.64 15.06 -2.74
N MET A 249 4.73 14.32 -2.52
CA MET A 249 5.85 14.77 -1.69
C MET A 249 6.51 16.04 -2.25
N ILE A 250 6.73 16.11 -3.57
CA ILE A 250 7.32 17.26 -4.26
C ILE A 250 6.39 18.47 -4.14
N ARG A 251 5.10 18.28 -4.43
CA ARG A 251 4.07 19.34 -4.34
C ARG A 251 3.96 19.90 -2.93
N TYR A 252 3.97 19.04 -1.91
CA TYR A 252 4.01 19.44 -0.52
C TYR A 252 5.29 20.22 -0.19
N PHE A 253 6.46 19.66 -0.54
CA PHE A 253 7.76 20.24 -0.19
C PHE A 253 7.97 21.65 -0.75
N TYR A 254 7.51 21.88 -1.98
CA TYR A 254 7.63 23.18 -2.65
C TYR A 254 6.43 24.11 -2.41
N HIS A 255 5.45 23.73 -1.59
CA HIS A 255 4.32 24.59 -1.28
C HIS A 255 4.78 25.80 -0.44
N PRO A 256 4.48 27.05 -0.85
CA PRO A 256 5.00 28.24 -0.19
C PRO A 256 4.46 28.44 1.23
N ASP A 257 3.23 27.99 1.50
CA ASP A 257 2.54 28.17 2.78
C ASP A 257 2.75 27.01 3.77
N ARG A 258 3.71 26.11 3.49
CA ARG A 258 4.00 24.96 4.34
C ARG A 258 4.64 25.39 5.66
N ASN A 259 4.10 24.94 6.79
CA ASN A 259 4.66 25.18 8.12
C ASN A 259 5.29 23.91 8.72
N GLY A 260 4.92 22.73 8.21
CA GLY A 260 5.39 21.45 8.70
C GLY A 260 6.62 20.87 7.99
N ASP A 261 7.34 20.01 8.71
CA ASP A 261 8.44 19.22 8.18
C ASP A 261 7.96 17.81 7.84
N MET A 262 8.30 17.32 6.64
CA MET A 262 7.99 15.95 6.27
C MET A 262 8.82 14.99 7.13
N ALA A 263 8.15 14.25 8.02
CA ALA A 263 8.80 13.37 8.99
C ALA A 263 9.09 11.98 8.40
N LEU A 264 8.09 11.37 7.76
CA LEU A 264 8.24 10.06 7.12
C LEU A 264 7.21 9.83 6.02
N THR A 265 7.49 8.84 5.18
CA THR A 265 6.54 8.32 4.20
C THR A 265 6.62 6.80 4.14
N VAL A 266 5.45 6.17 4.02
CA VAL A 266 5.35 4.72 3.86
C VAL A 266 4.38 4.43 2.72
N GLN A 267 4.93 4.24 1.53
CA GLN A 267 4.18 3.90 0.30
C GLN A 267 3.17 4.99 -0.11
N ASP A 268 1.92 4.87 0.30
CA ASP A 268 0.80 5.78 0.03
C ASP A 268 0.57 6.82 1.13
N GLU A 269 1.27 6.68 2.26
CA GLU A 269 1.15 7.51 3.45
C GLU A 269 2.26 8.57 3.51
N ILE A 270 1.89 9.83 3.76
CA ILE A 270 2.80 10.95 4.08
C ILE A 270 2.49 11.44 5.49
N VAL A 271 3.52 11.54 6.33
CA VAL A 271 3.45 12.09 7.68
C VAL A 271 4.33 13.33 7.78
N VAL A 272 3.75 14.37 8.33
CA VAL A 272 4.33 15.68 8.57
C VAL A 272 4.32 15.94 10.08
N GLU A 273 5.39 16.51 10.60
CA GLU A 273 5.44 17.09 11.93
C GLU A 273 5.22 18.60 11.83
N VAL A 274 4.30 19.14 12.62
CA VAL A 274 3.96 20.57 12.59
C VAL A 274 3.62 21.09 13.98
N ASP A 275 3.90 22.37 14.25
CA ASP A 275 3.45 23.04 15.47
C ASP A 275 1.92 22.98 15.60
N ASP A 276 1.42 22.82 16.83
CA ASP A 276 0.01 22.56 17.09
C ASP A 276 -0.94 23.65 16.54
N GLU A 277 -0.48 24.89 16.46
CA GLU A 277 -1.25 26.01 15.93
C GLU A 277 -1.47 25.97 14.41
N HIS A 278 -0.71 25.13 13.69
CA HIS A 278 -0.75 25.02 12.23
C HIS A 278 -1.39 23.73 11.72
N ILE A 279 -1.93 22.87 12.60
CA ILE A 279 -2.53 21.57 12.24
C ILE A 279 -3.57 21.70 11.12
N ASP A 280 -4.51 22.65 11.25
CA ASP A 280 -5.60 22.85 10.28
C ASP A 280 -5.08 23.28 8.90
N SER A 281 -4.13 24.22 8.87
CA SER A 281 -3.50 24.65 7.61
C SER A 281 -2.71 23.53 6.97
N GLU A 282 -1.99 22.74 7.78
CA GLU A 282 -1.08 21.73 7.28
C GLU A 282 -1.84 20.52 6.71
N ILE A 283 -2.93 20.10 7.36
CA ILE A 283 -3.73 18.97 6.86
C ILE A 283 -4.48 19.30 5.57
N ALA A 284 -4.94 20.55 5.42
CA ALA A 284 -5.55 21.05 4.19
C ALA A 284 -4.52 21.20 3.06
N LEU A 285 -3.31 21.68 3.37
CA LEU A 285 -2.22 21.78 2.40
C LEU A 285 -1.81 20.38 1.91
N LEU A 286 -1.60 19.43 2.83
CA LEU A 286 -1.26 18.06 2.47
C LEU A 286 -2.37 17.40 1.64
N LYS A 287 -3.64 17.74 1.90
CA LYS A 287 -4.77 17.32 1.06
C LYS A 287 -4.63 17.84 -0.37
N CYS A 288 -4.39 19.13 -0.56
CA CYS A 288 -4.18 19.74 -1.88
C CYS A 288 -2.99 19.10 -2.62
N ALA A 289 -1.89 18.83 -1.90
CA ALA A 289 -0.72 18.20 -2.48
C ALA A 289 -0.99 16.78 -3.01
N MET A 290 -1.90 16.03 -2.35
CA MET A 290 -2.23 14.65 -2.69
C MET A 290 -3.43 14.52 -3.64
N ASP A 291 -4.54 15.20 -3.36
CA ASP A 291 -5.80 15.03 -4.09
C ASP A 291 -5.78 15.71 -5.47
N ASP A 292 -5.02 16.81 -5.63
CA ASP A 292 -5.05 17.65 -6.82
C ASP A 292 -3.86 17.38 -7.78
N ILE A 293 -3.33 16.16 -7.77
CA ILE A 293 -2.30 15.75 -8.75
C ILE A 293 -2.95 15.67 -10.13
N PRO A 294 -2.47 16.43 -11.14
CA PRO A 294 -3.09 16.45 -12.46
C PRO A 294 -2.78 15.18 -13.25
N GLY A 295 -3.50 14.95 -14.35
CA GLY A 295 -3.17 13.89 -15.31
C GLY A 295 -3.68 12.50 -14.93
N TRP A 296 -4.67 12.42 -14.04
CA TRP A 296 -5.39 11.19 -13.71
C TRP A 296 -6.86 11.33 -14.13
N ASP A 297 -7.39 10.33 -14.86
CA ASP A 297 -8.81 10.30 -15.25
C ASP A 297 -9.71 9.96 -14.04
N VAL A 298 -9.12 9.33 -13.03
CA VAL A 298 -9.77 8.98 -11.76
C VAL A 298 -9.54 10.12 -10.75
N PRO A 299 -10.58 10.60 -10.05
CA PRO A 299 -10.39 11.56 -8.99
C PRO A 299 -9.58 10.92 -7.86
N LEU A 300 -8.56 11.62 -7.37
CA LEU A 300 -7.78 11.17 -6.23
C LEU A 300 -8.42 11.65 -4.92
N LYS A 301 -8.27 10.84 -3.88
CA LYS A 301 -8.69 11.15 -2.52
C LYS A 301 -7.68 10.62 -1.53
N SER A 302 -7.53 11.33 -0.43
CA SER A 302 -6.72 10.94 0.71
C SER A 302 -7.49 11.14 2.02
N ASP A 303 -7.23 10.26 2.98
CA ASP A 303 -7.84 10.28 4.31
C ASP A 303 -6.84 10.89 5.30
N GLY A 304 -7.30 11.83 6.13
CA GLY A 304 -6.45 12.61 7.04
C GLY A 304 -6.53 12.11 8.48
N CYS A 305 -5.40 12.13 9.19
CA CYS A 305 -5.34 11.86 10.62
C CYS A 305 -4.35 12.81 11.33
N VAL A 306 -4.60 13.09 12.60
CA VAL A 306 -3.71 13.86 13.49
C VAL A 306 -3.44 13.06 14.77
N GLY A 307 -2.21 13.13 15.29
CA GLY A 307 -1.88 12.45 16.55
C GLY A 307 -0.59 12.91 17.21
N LYS A 308 -0.45 12.59 18.50
CA LYS A 308 0.77 12.81 19.30
C LYS A 308 1.73 11.63 19.28
N ASN A 309 1.40 10.57 18.54
CA ASN A 309 2.27 9.46 18.18
C ASN A 309 1.68 8.74 16.96
N LEU A 310 2.45 7.86 16.31
CA LEU A 310 1.98 7.15 15.12
C LEU A 310 0.97 6.01 15.37
N ALA A 311 0.74 5.63 16.63
CA ALA A 311 -0.21 4.58 17.01
C ALA A 311 -1.63 5.13 17.22
N GLU A 312 -1.73 6.31 17.83
CA GLU A 312 -2.98 6.90 18.32
C GLU A 312 -3.39 8.13 17.49
N MET A 313 -3.29 8.00 16.16
CA MET A 313 -3.76 9.04 15.24
C MET A 313 -5.28 8.94 15.09
N LYS A 314 -5.97 10.08 15.11
CA LYS A 314 -7.42 10.18 14.97
C LYS A 314 -7.77 10.81 13.63
N ASP A 315 -8.86 10.34 13.03
CA ASP A 315 -9.38 10.91 11.79
C ASP A 315 -9.61 12.41 11.95
N TYR A 316 -9.23 13.15 10.91
CA TYR A 316 -9.27 14.61 10.87
C TYR A 316 -9.49 14.99 9.40
N GLU A 317 -10.60 15.68 9.11
CA GLU A 317 -10.92 16.11 7.73
C GLU A 317 -10.22 17.42 7.35
#